data_AF-A0A9D8H394-F1
#
_entry.id   AF-A0A9D8H394-F1
#
_cell.length_a   1.000
_cell.length_b   1.000
_cell.length_c   1.000
_cell.angle_alpha   90.00
_cell.angle_beta   90.00
_cell.angle_gamma   90.00
#
_symmetry.space_group_name_H-M   'P 1'
#
loop_
_entity.id
_entity.type
_entity.pdbx_description
1 polymer ?
#
loop_
_entity_poly.entity_id
_entity_poly.type
_entity_poly.pdbx_seq_one_letter_code
_entity_poly.pdbx_strand_id
1 'polypeptide(L)' 'MAEKETTSTDINTLEGAPECPRCGAQMFATQRRMRTHDLDGASAVARDRNHPVWRCMRCANEMPREA' A
#
# COMPACT_ATOMS: atom_id res chain seq x y z
N MET A 1 -32.65 12.39 -14.58
CA MET A 1 -32.06 12.45 -13.22
C MET A 1 -30.76 11.68 -13.34
N ALA A 2 -29.64 12.36 -13.56
CA ALA A 2 -28.36 11.70 -13.86
C ALA A 2 -27.58 11.56 -12.55
N GLU A 3 -27.48 10.32 -12.09
CA GLU A 3 -26.76 9.88 -10.92
C GLU A 3 -25.27 10.19 -11.12
N LYS A 4 -24.78 11.20 -10.40
CA LYS A 4 -23.36 11.53 -10.35
C LYS A 4 -22.75 10.57 -9.34
N GLU A 5 -22.24 9.44 -9.84
CA GLU A 5 -21.40 8.53 -9.09
C GLU A 5 -20.20 9.33 -8.56
N THR A 6 -20.32 9.76 -7.32
CA THR A 6 -19.23 10.40 -6.58
C THR A 6 -18.30 9.26 -6.23
N THR A 7 -17.47 8.86 -7.20
CA THR A 7 -16.34 7.98 -6.97
C THR A 7 -15.48 8.70 -5.95
N SER A 8 -15.60 8.24 -4.69
CA SER A 8 -14.80 8.67 -3.55
C SER A 8 -13.34 8.43 -3.92
N THR A 9 -12.76 9.43 -4.55
CA THR A 9 -11.33 9.49 -4.77
C THR A 9 -10.80 9.86 -3.40
N ASP A 10 -10.53 8.82 -2.60
CA ASP A 10 -9.52 8.87 -1.55
C ASP A 10 -8.20 9.22 -2.26
N ILE A 11 -8.04 10.51 -2.60
CA ILE A 11 -6.74 11.13 -2.78
C ILE A 11 -6.16 11.09 -1.38
N ASN A 12 -5.64 9.92 -0.99
CA ASN A 12 -4.98 9.71 0.28
C ASN A 12 -3.73 10.58 0.21
N THR A 13 -3.94 11.79 0.69
CA THR A 13 -3.07 12.89 1.00
C THR A 13 -1.58 12.51 0.89
N LEU A 14 -0.89 13.13 -0.06
CA LEU A 14 0.57 13.10 -0.22
C LEU A 14 1.33 13.69 0.99
N GLU A 15 0.62 14.21 1.99
CA GLU A 15 1.22 14.72 3.23
C GLU A 15 1.90 13.57 3.98
N GLY A 16 3.22 13.65 4.09
CA GLY A 16 4.05 12.64 4.75
C GLY A 16 4.60 11.55 3.82
N ALA A 17 4.44 11.68 2.50
CA ALA A 17 5.05 10.74 1.58
C ALA A 17 6.59 10.93 1.54
N PRO A 18 7.40 9.88 1.77
CA PRO A 18 8.86 9.99 1.72
C PRO A 18 9.37 10.01 0.27
N GLU A 19 10.59 10.54 0.10
CA GLU A 19 11.32 10.42 -1.16
C GLU A 19 11.90 9.00 -1.31
N CYS A 20 11.96 8.52 -2.56
CA CYS A 20 12.52 7.20 -2.83
C CYS A 20 14.04 7.20 -2.62
N PRO A 21 14.60 6.35 -1.73
CA PRO A 21 16.03 6.33 -1.44
C PRO A 21 16.90 5.89 -2.64
N ARG A 22 16.29 5.32 -3.69
CA ARG A 22 17.03 4.88 -4.90
C ARG A 22 17.11 5.93 -6.00
N CYS A 23 16.09 6.78 -6.15
CA CYS A 23 16.01 7.69 -7.29
C CYS A 23 15.55 9.11 -6.95
N GLY A 24 15.29 9.42 -5.69
CA GLY A 24 14.85 10.73 -5.22
C GLY A 24 13.43 11.13 -5.65
N ALA A 25 12.70 10.29 -6.38
CA ALA A 25 11.33 10.60 -6.77
C ALA A 25 10.37 10.46 -5.58
N GLN A 26 9.36 11.32 -5.52
CA GLN A 26 8.28 11.24 -4.54
C GLN A 26 7.59 9.87 -4.60
N MET A 27 7.43 9.22 -3.45
CA MET A 27 6.66 7.97 -3.34
C MET A 27 5.18 8.27 -3.10
N PHE A 28 4.33 7.28 -3.34
CA PHE A 28 2.89 7.36 -3.07
C PHE A 28 2.44 6.18 -2.20
N ALA A 29 1.38 6.41 -1.42
CA ALA A 29 0.82 5.39 -0.55
C ALA A 29 0.03 4.37 -1.38
N THR A 30 0.26 3.09 -1.13
CA THR A 30 -0.51 1.99 -1.72
C THR A 30 -0.58 0.80 -0.76
N GLN A 31 -1.29 -0.25 -1.16
CA GLN A 31 -1.39 -1.49 -0.42
C GLN A 31 -0.90 -2.65 -1.27
N ARG A 32 -0.09 -3.52 -0.67
CA ARG A 32 0.36 -4.76 -1.29
C ARG A 32 -0.35 -5.94 -0.63
N ARG A 33 -0.98 -6.79 -1.44
CA ARG A 33 -1.49 -8.08 -0.99
C ARG A 33 -0.32 -9.03 -0.80
N MET A 34 -0.13 -9.52 0.42
CA MET A 34 0.86 -10.54 0.74
C MET A 34 0.18 -11.75 1.37
N ARG A 35 0.61 -12.94 0.95
CA ARG A 35 0.20 -14.19 1.56
C ARG A 35 1.11 -14.46 2.75
N THR A 36 0.54 -14.39 3.94
CA THR A 36 1.21 -14.68 5.22
C THR A 36 0.72 -16.01 5.75
N HIS A 37 1.54 -16.73 6.52
CA HIS A 37 1.10 -17.91 7.25
C HIS A 37 0.99 -17.53 8.73
N ASP A 38 -0.23 -17.53 9.24
CA ASP A 38 -0.50 -17.30 10.65
C ASP A 38 -0.41 -18.63 11.39
N LEU A 39 0.07 -18.63 12.64
CA LEU A 39 0.11 -19.82 13.47
C LEU A 39 -1.22 -19.94 14.22
N ASP A 40 -2.01 -20.95 13.88
CA ASP A 40 -3.24 -21.31 14.57
C ASP A 40 -3.04 -22.67 15.26
N GLY A 41 -2.76 -22.62 16.57
CA GLY A 41 -2.35 -23.79 17.34
C GLY A 41 -1.06 -24.41 16.80
N ALA A 42 -1.14 -25.66 16.31
CA ALA A 42 -0.01 -26.38 15.72
C ALA A 42 0.06 -26.28 14.18
N SER A 43 -0.86 -25.54 13.55
CA SER A 43 -0.96 -25.44 12.09
C SER A 43 -0.60 -24.05 11.59
N ALA A 44 0.05 -24.00 10.42
CA ALA A 44 0.29 -22.76 9.69
C ALA A 44 -0.84 -22.53 8.68
N VAL A 45 -1.66 -21.49 8.88
CA VAL A 45 -2.81 -21.15 8.03
C VAL A 45 -2.45 -20.00 7.11
N ALA A 46 -2.51 -20.25 5.80
CA ALA A 46 -2.31 -19.21 4.80
C ALA A 46 -3.45 -18.19 4.83
N ARG A 47 -3.10 -16.90 4.98
CA ARG A 47 -4.02 -15.77 4.89
C ARG A 47 -3.42 -14.67 4.03
N ASP A 48 -4.23 -14.18 3.10
CA ASP A 48 -3.93 -12.94 2.38
C ASP A 48 -4.18 -11.74 3.29
N ARG A 49 -3.21 -10.84 3.39
CA ARG A 49 -3.33 -9.57 4.10
C ARG A 49 -2.87 -8.44 3.19
N ASN A 50 -3.53 -7.29 3.29
CA ASN A 50 -3.10 -6.07 2.63
C ASN A 50 -2.15 -5.33 3.57
N HIS A 51 -0.91 -5.10 3.13
CA HIS A 51 0.09 -4.36 3.87
C HIS A 51 0.25 -2.96 3.26
N PRO A 52 0.18 -1.89 4.06
CA PRO A 52 0.44 -0.54 3.58
C PRO A 52 1.92 -0.39 3.21
N VAL A 53 2.18 0.13 2.01
CA VAL A 53 3.52 0.34 1.47
C VAL A 53 3.62 1.67 0.74
N TRP A 54 4.80 2.27 0.76
CA TRP A 54 5.19 3.34 -0.15
C TRP A 54 5.70 2.71 -1.45
N ARG A 55 5.20 3.20 -2.59
CA ARG A 55 5.69 2.75 -3.91
C ARG A 55 6.23 3.92 -4.70
N CYS A 56 7.36 3.72 -5.36
CA CYS A 56 7.94 4.71 -6.27
C CYS A 56 7.45 4.46 -7.70
N MET A 57 6.88 5.47 -8.36
CA MET A 57 6.45 5.34 -9.77
C MET A 57 7.62 5.21 -10.75
N ARG A 58 8.82 5.67 -10.37
CA ARG A 58 9.95 5.79 -11.31
C ARG A 58 10.81 4.52 -11.40
N CYS A 59 11.07 3.88 -10.27
CA CYS A 59 11.92 2.69 -10.20
C CYS A 59 11.22 1.46 -9.61
N ALA A 60 9.91 1.56 -9.37
CA ALA A 60 9.08 0.52 -8.76
C ALA A 60 9.57 0.06 -7.37
N ASN A 61 10.46 0.81 -6.71
CA ASN A 61 10.91 0.50 -5.36
C ASN A 61 9.74 0.58 -4.37
N GLU A 62 9.67 -0.39 -3.46
CA GLU A 62 8.66 -0.48 -2.41
C GLU A 62 9.32 -0.34 -1.04
N MET A 63 8.66 0.35 -0.12
CA MET A 63 9.06 0.43 1.28
C MET A 63 7.84 0.21 2.18
N PRO A 64 7.99 -0.42 3.35
CA PRO A 64 6.88 -0.53 4.29
C PRO A 64 6.44 0.87 4.74
N ARG A 65 5.14 1.09 4.84
CA ARG A 65 4.59 2.27 5.51
C ARG A 65 4.26 1.81 6.93
N GLU A 66 5.09 2.21 7.90
CA GLU A 66 4.77 1.99 9.32
C GLU A 66 3.40 2.61 9.60
N ALA A 67 2.52 1.84 10.25
CA ALA A 67 1.13 2.18 10.52
C ALA A 67 0.99 2.80 11.91
#